data_AF-A0AAQ0QFB5-F1
#
_entry.id   AF-A0AAQ0QFB5-F1
#
_cell.length_a   1.000
_cell.length_b   1.000
_cell.length_c   1.000
_cell.angle_alpha   90.00
_cell.angle_beta   90.00
_cell.angle_gamma   90.00
#
_symmetry.space_group_name_H-M   'P 1'
#
loop_
_entity.id
_entity.type
_entity.pdbx_description
1 polymer ?
#
loop_
_entity_poly.entity_id
_entity_poly.type
_entity_poly.pdbx_seq_one_letter_code
_entity_poly.pdbx_strand_id
1 'polypeptide(L)'
;MWQTSVPCTGVVEYGTSPDSMTRERTLLDGQADWGTMHKVRLSGLQPGLKYYYRVISREILRYGAYRKTLGDSATSELKSFTLPSPASKDFTAIVFNDLHQHSETFKALCKHIKKVDYDFVVFNGDCIDDPQSHAQATRFLKELNKGVGADSVPVFYIRGNHEIRGAFSTGLRNLFDYAGGNVYSAFNWGDTRFVIVQPSAIAGKP
;
A
#
# COMPACT_ATOMS: atom_id res chain seq x y z
N MET A 1 3.86 -2.24 0.00
CA MET A 1 4.61 -1.44 0.99
C MET A 1 4.60 -2.20 2.31
N TRP A 2 5.65 -2.10 3.13
CA TRP A 2 5.69 -2.73 4.46
C TRP A 2 6.64 -1.98 5.40
N GLN A 3 6.50 -2.18 6.71
CA GLN A 3 7.34 -1.55 7.73
C GLN A 3 8.16 -2.57 8.51
N THR A 4 9.32 -2.15 8.99
CA THR A 4 10.20 -2.91 9.90
C THR A 4 10.40 -2.15 11.21
N SER A 5 10.64 -2.86 12.30
CA SER A 5 10.89 -2.26 13.63
C SER A 5 12.29 -1.67 13.76
N VAL A 6 13.22 -2.06 12.89
CA VAL A 6 14.60 -1.58 12.81
C VAL A 6 14.92 -1.14 11.38
N PRO A 7 15.94 -0.28 11.16
CA PRO A 7 16.35 0.09 9.82
C PRO A 7 16.83 -1.11 9.01
N CYS A 8 16.26 -1.31 7.83
CA CYS A 8 16.57 -2.41 6.93
C CYS A 8 16.78 -1.92 5.50
N THR A 9 17.42 -2.71 4.66
CA THR A 9 17.12 -2.69 3.22
C THR A 9 15.82 -3.45 2.97
N GLY A 10 15.12 -3.11 1.89
CA GLY A 10 13.88 -3.79 1.49
C GLY A 10 13.95 -4.37 0.08
N VAL A 11 13.58 -5.65 -0.05
CA VAL A 11 13.51 -6.37 -1.33
C VAL A 11 12.16 -7.08 -1.43
N VAL A 12 11.56 -7.07 -2.62
CA VAL A 12 10.44 -7.94 -2.97
C VAL A 12 10.96 -9.06 -3.86
N GLU A 13 10.68 -10.30 -3.51
CA GLU A 13 10.77 -11.41 -4.46
C GLU A 13 9.38 -11.66 -5.04
N TYR A 14 9.27 -11.76 -6.36
CA TYR A 14 7.99 -12.00 -7.03
C TYR A 14 8.14 -12.76 -8.34
N GLY A 15 7.08 -13.44 -8.76
CA GLY A 15 7.05 -14.20 -10.01
C GLY A 15 5.73 -14.91 -10.24
N THR A 16 5.54 -15.50 -11.42
CA THR A 16 4.33 -16.28 -11.75
C THR A 16 4.43 -17.73 -11.26
N SER A 17 5.60 -18.16 -10.79
CA SER A 17 5.84 -19.44 -10.13
C SER A 17 6.46 -19.20 -8.75
N PRO A 18 6.00 -19.89 -7.69
CA PRO A 18 6.57 -19.76 -6.35
C PRO A 18 8.02 -20.23 -6.28
N ASP A 19 8.44 -21.11 -7.19
CA ASP A 19 9.79 -21.70 -7.22
C ASP A 19 10.76 -20.92 -8.13
N SER A 20 10.28 -19.91 -8.86
CA SER A 20 11.08 -19.10 -9.78
C SER A 20 10.61 -17.64 -9.73
N MET A 21 11.26 -16.87 -8.85
CA MET A 21 10.96 -15.46 -8.60
C MET A 21 12.18 -14.58 -8.84
N THR A 22 11.94 -13.37 -9.34
CA THR A 22 12.94 -12.32 -9.46
C THR A 22 12.92 -11.40 -8.24
N ARG A 23 13.97 -10.62 -8.06
CA ARG A 23 14.10 -9.65 -6.95
C ARG A 23 13.96 -8.23 -7.47
N GLU A 24 13.19 -7.41 -6.77
CA GLU A 24 13.08 -5.98 -7.03
C GLU A 24 13.30 -5.18 -5.74
N ARG A 25 13.85 -3.98 -5.88
CA ARG A 25 14.06 -3.04 -4.77
C ARG A 25 13.95 -1.61 -5.26
N THR A 26 13.71 -0.69 -4.34
CA THR A 26 13.72 0.73 -4.68
C THR A 26 15.13 1.28 -4.68
N LEU A 27 15.43 2.05 -5.74
CA LEU A 27 16.63 2.85 -5.85
C LEU A 27 16.24 4.34 -5.82
N LEU A 28 16.87 5.10 -4.94
CA LEU A 28 16.77 6.56 -4.87
C LEU A 28 18.11 7.13 -5.32
N ASP A 29 18.12 7.88 -6.43
CA ASP A 29 19.33 8.46 -7.03
C ASP A 29 20.48 7.44 -7.20
N GLY A 30 20.12 6.22 -7.64
CA GLY A 30 21.06 5.11 -7.85
C GLY A 30 21.47 4.36 -6.58
N GLN A 31 20.97 4.75 -5.40
CA GLN A 31 21.26 4.10 -4.13
C GLN A 31 20.09 3.24 -3.66
N ALA A 32 20.39 2.07 -3.09
CA ALA A 32 19.34 1.24 -2.49
C ALA A 32 18.68 1.96 -1.31
N ASP A 33 17.36 2.09 -1.38
CA ASP A 33 16.55 2.65 -0.31
C ASP A 33 16.67 1.80 0.97
N TRP A 34 16.65 2.46 2.12
CA TRP A 34 16.74 1.80 3.43
C TRP A 34 16.13 2.64 4.53
N GLY A 35 15.67 1.96 5.57
CA GLY A 35 14.99 2.57 6.71
C GLY A 35 13.97 1.62 7.31
N THR A 36 12.96 2.18 7.97
CA THR A 36 11.86 1.41 8.58
C THR A 36 10.61 1.36 7.71
N MET A 37 10.57 2.11 6.60
CA MET A 37 9.46 2.17 5.66
C MET A 37 9.94 1.72 4.29
N HIS A 38 9.30 0.70 3.72
CA HIS A 38 9.70 0.10 2.46
C HIS A 38 8.57 0.18 1.42
N LYS A 39 8.91 0.68 0.24
CA LYS A 39 8.00 0.81 -0.89
C LYS A 39 8.72 0.38 -2.15
N VAL A 40 8.29 -0.72 -2.76
CA VAL A 40 8.86 -1.25 -4.01
C VAL A 40 7.75 -1.26 -5.07
N ARG A 41 8.00 -0.63 -6.21
CA ARG A 41 7.10 -0.63 -7.37
C ARG A 41 7.50 -1.79 -8.27
N LEU A 42 6.59 -2.74 -8.46
CA LEU A 42 6.75 -3.79 -9.47
C LEU A 42 6.29 -3.24 -10.83
N SER A 43 7.12 -3.39 -11.85
CA SER A 43 6.85 -2.93 -13.22
C SER A 43 6.91 -4.11 -14.21
N GLY A 44 6.38 -3.92 -15.42
CA GLY A 44 6.39 -4.96 -16.46
C GLY A 44 5.53 -6.19 -16.16
N LEU A 45 4.60 -6.10 -15.20
CA LEU A 45 3.69 -7.19 -14.87
C LEU A 45 2.69 -7.41 -16.01
N GLN A 46 2.53 -8.68 -16.39
CA GLN A 46 1.54 -9.09 -17.39
C GLN A 46 0.12 -9.12 -16.77
N PRO A 47 -0.85 -8.41 -17.36
CA PRO A 47 -2.26 -8.47 -16.96
C PRO A 47 -2.85 -9.89 -16.96
N GLY A 48 -3.86 -10.14 -16.14
CA GLY A 48 -4.55 -11.44 -16.05
C GLY A 48 -3.77 -12.57 -15.37
N LEU A 49 -2.51 -12.34 -14.98
CA LEU A 49 -1.69 -13.36 -14.30
C LEU A 49 -1.76 -13.24 -12.78
N LYS A 50 -1.65 -14.40 -12.13
CA LYS A 50 -1.37 -14.53 -10.70
C LYS A 50 0.14 -14.40 -10.47
N TYR A 51 0.50 -13.55 -9.51
CA TYR A 51 1.87 -13.42 -9.03
C TYR A 51 1.97 -13.89 -7.59
N TYR A 52 3.01 -14.65 -7.30
CA TYR A 52 3.47 -14.94 -5.95
C TYR A 52 4.48 -13.89 -5.56
N TYR A 53 4.50 -13.52 -4.28
CA TYR A 53 5.50 -12.60 -3.76
C TYR A 53 5.78 -12.82 -2.28
N ARG A 54 6.95 -12.38 -1.84
CA ARG A 54 7.30 -12.21 -0.43
C ARG A 54 8.22 -11.01 -0.27
N VAL A 55 8.22 -10.42 0.91
CA VAL A 55 9.13 -9.32 1.25
C VAL A 55 10.29 -9.85 2.07
N ILE A 56 11.48 -9.34 1.81
CA ILE A 56 12.71 -9.65 2.54
C ILE A 56 13.28 -8.34 3.05
N SER A 57 13.58 -8.29 4.34
CA SER A 57 14.23 -7.16 4.97
C SER A 57 15.53 -7.60 5.63
N ARG A 58 16.64 -6.92 5.31
CA ARG A 58 17.95 -7.15 5.94
C ARG A 58 18.29 -5.95 6.81
N GLU A 59 18.47 -6.17 8.10
CA GLU A 59 18.82 -5.13 9.05
C GLU A 59 20.14 -4.45 8.69
N ILE A 60 20.21 -3.14 8.94
CA ILE A 60 21.42 -2.33 8.83
C ILE A 60 21.83 -1.93 10.25
N LEU A 61 22.85 -2.61 10.77
CA LEU A 61 23.46 -2.28 12.07
C LEU A 61 24.32 -1.02 12.00
N ARG A 62 24.93 -0.77 10.84
CA ARG A 62 25.73 0.44 10.60
C ARG A 62 25.74 0.82 9.13
N TYR A 63 25.46 2.08 8.84
CA TYR A 63 25.57 2.67 7.50
C TYR A 63 26.70 3.72 7.49
N GLY A 64 27.94 3.28 7.29
CA GLY A 64 29.11 4.16 7.19
C GLY A 64 29.49 4.46 5.73
N ALA A 65 30.25 5.55 5.54
CA ALA A 65 30.70 6.00 4.20
C ALA A 65 31.47 4.93 3.41
N TYR A 66 32.29 4.11 4.08
CA TYR A 66 33.13 3.09 3.45
C TYR A 66 32.73 1.65 3.79
N ARG A 67 31.83 1.46 4.77
CA ARG A 67 31.42 0.13 5.24
C ARG A 67 29.98 0.13 5.70
N LYS A 68 29.23 -0.84 5.20
CA LYS A 68 27.89 -1.18 5.68
C LYS A 68 27.99 -2.48 6.48
N THR A 69 27.39 -2.50 7.67
CA THR A 69 27.29 -3.71 8.50
C THR A 69 25.82 -4.13 8.51
N LEU A 70 25.56 -5.36 8.07
CA LEU A 70 24.22 -5.91 7.97
C LEU A 70 23.96 -6.84 9.16
N GLY A 71 22.80 -6.70 9.79
CA GLY A 71 22.29 -7.56 10.86
C GLY A 71 21.51 -8.72 10.29
N ASP A 72 20.47 -9.19 10.98
CA ASP A 72 19.70 -10.37 10.53
C ASP A 72 18.73 -10.07 9.37
N SER A 73 18.20 -11.15 8.76
CA SER A 73 17.14 -11.06 7.75
C SER A 73 15.81 -11.53 8.31
N ALA A 74 14.73 -10.85 7.93
CA ALA A 74 13.37 -11.34 8.07
C ALA A 74 12.73 -11.50 6.69
N THR A 75 11.97 -12.59 6.52
CA THR A 75 11.24 -12.90 5.28
C THR A 75 9.78 -13.13 5.63
N SER A 76 8.86 -12.54 4.86
CA SER A 76 7.43 -12.79 5.05
C SER A 76 7.02 -14.19 4.56
N GLU A 77 5.83 -14.61 4.96
CA GLU A 77 5.14 -15.70 4.27
C GLU A 77 5.00 -15.39 2.77
N LEU A 78 4.90 -16.45 1.96
CA LEU A 78 4.57 -16.32 0.54
C LEU A 78 3.10 -15.93 0.41
N LYS A 79 2.83 -14.83 -0.29
CA LYS A 79 1.50 -14.33 -0.61
C LYS A 79 1.32 -14.31 -2.13
N SER A 80 0.10 -14.02 -2.57
CA SER A 80 -0.18 -13.88 -4.00
C SER A 80 -1.25 -12.84 -4.27
N PHE A 81 -1.19 -12.22 -5.43
CA PHE A 81 -2.22 -11.35 -5.97
C PHE A 81 -2.43 -11.66 -7.46
N THR A 82 -3.58 -11.27 -8.00
CA THR A 82 -3.91 -11.45 -9.41
C THR A 82 -4.17 -10.10 -10.04
N LEU A 83 -3.59 -9.85 -11.22
CA LEU A 83 -3.90 -8.65 -11.98
C LEU A 83 -5.17 -8.86 -12.81
N PRO A 84 -6.01 -7.84 -12.98
CA PRO A 84 -7.15 -7.93 -13.88
C PRO A 84 -6.66 -8.21 -15.30
N SER A 85 -7.39 -9.04 -16.04
CA SER A 85 -7.17 -9.18 -17.48
C SER A 85 -7.74 -7.95 -18.19
N PRO A 86 -7.14 -7.45 -19.29
CA PRO A 86 -7.72 -6.34 -20.05
C PRO A 86 -9.09 -6.69 -20.66
N ALA A 87 -9.41 -7.98 -20.78
CA ALA A 87 -10.69 -8.49 -21.24
C ALA A 87 -11.72 -8.70 -20.11
N SER A 88 -11.32 -8.50 -18.84
CA SER A 88 -12.26 -8.57 -17.71
C SER A 88 -13.31 -7.48 -17.84
N LYS A 89 -14.59 -7.88 -17.79
CA LYS A 89 -15.76 -6.99 -17.88
C LYS A 89 -16.49 -6.80 -16.55
N ASP A 90 -16.27 -7.72 -15.62
CA ASP A 90 -16.87 -7.72 -14.30
C ASP A 90 -15.76 -7.59 -13.25
N PHE A 91 -16.07 -6.89 -12.17
CA PHE A 91 -15.23 -6.78 -10.99
C PHE A 91 -16.11 -6.51 -9.76
N THR A 92 -15.60 -6.86 -8.58
CA THR A 92 -16.21 -6.50 -7.30
C THR A 92 -15.27 -5.59 -6.53
N ALA A 93 -15.73 -4.39 -6.20
CA ALA A 93 -14.99 -3.43 -5.40
C ALA A 93 -15.69 -3.22 -4.05
N ILE A 94 -14.92 -3.22 -2.96
CA ILE A 94 -15.41 -2.76 -1.66
C ILE A 94 -15.01 -1.30 -1.50
N VAL A 95 -15.98 -0.43 -1.22
CA VAL A 95 -15.74 1.00 -1.00
C VAL A 95 -16.14 1.36 0.43
N PHE A 96 -15.18 1.86 1.18
CA PHE A 96 -15.40 2.45 2.50
C PHE A 96 -15.32 3.97 2.38
N ASN A 97 -16.19 4.67 3.10
CA ASN A 97 -16.19 6.13 3.17
C ASN A 97 -16.38 6.55 4.64
N ASP A 98 -15.80 7.69 5.03
CA ASP A 98 -16.09 8.37 6.30
C ASP A 98 -16.04 7.45 7.53
N LEU A 99 -15.04 6.57 7.60
CA LEU A 99 -14.92 5.68 8.76
C LEU A 99 -14.56 6.44 10.04
N HIS A 100 -13.92 7.63 9.94
CA HIS A 100 -13.52 8.49 11.07
C HIS A 100 -12.94 7.73 12.27
N GLN A 101 -12.08 6.73 12.01
CA GLN A 101 -11.47 5.88 13.06
C GLN A 101 -12.48 5.12 13.95
N HIS A 102 -13.72 4.91 13.51
CA HIS A 102 -14.70 4.05 14.17
C HIS A 102 -14.34 2.56 13.99
N SER A 103 -13.32 2.11 14.71
CA SER A 103 -12.76 0.75 14.66
C SER A 103 -13.81 -0.36 14.82
N GLU A 104 -14.78 -0.20 15.73
CA GLU A 104 -15.81 -1.23 15.94
C GLU A 104 -16.78 -1.32 14.75
N THR A 105 -17.16 -0.19 14.17
CA THR A 105 -17.95 -0.14 12.93
C THR A 105 -17.18 -0.81 11.80
N PHE A 106 -15.90 -0.45 11.62
CA PHE A 106 -15.06 -1.06 10.59
C PHE A 106 -14.93 -2.57 10.77
N LYS A 107 -14.68 -3.06 11.99
CA LYS A 107 -14.63 -4.51 12.28
C LYS A 107 -15.95 -5.21 12.00
N ALA A 108 -17.09 -4.57 12.30
CA ALA A 108 -18.40 -5.11 11.97
C ALA A 108 -18.59 -5.24 10.46
N LEU A 109 -18.27 -4.19 9.70
CA LEU A 109 -18.30 -4.20 8.23
C LEU A 109 -17.35 -5.27 7.65
N CYS A 110 -16.15 -5.43 8.21
CA CYS A 110 -15.21 -6.48 7.83
C CYS A 110 -15.82 -7.89 7.96
N LYS A 111 -16.68 -8.14 8.96
CA LYS A 111 -17.37 -9.44 9.10
C LYS A 111 -18.34 -9.71 7.95
N HIS A 112 -18.95 -8.67 7.38
CA HIS A 112 -19.85 -8.81 6.23
C HIS A 112 -19.08 -9.04 4.93
N ILE A 113 -18.02 -8.27 4.67
CA ILE A 113 -17.26 -8.39 3.42
C ILE A 113 -16.42 -9.67 3.35
N LYS A 114 -16.12 -10.33 4.48
CA LYS A 114 -15.39 -11.62 4.50
C LYS A 114 -16.03 -12.72 3.68
N LYS A 115 -17.32 -12.61 3.36
CA LYS A 115 -18.07 -13.58 2.54
C LYS A 115 -18.17 -13.17 1.06
N VAL A 116 -17.59 -12.02 0.71
CA VAL A 116 -17.60 -11.48 -0.64
C VAL A 116 -16.23 -11.75 -1.25
N ASP A 117 -16.22 -12.25 -2.48
CA ASP A 117 -15.00 -12.29 -3.29
C ASP A 117 -14.86 -10.92 -3.97
N TYR A 118 -13.81 -10.17 -3.62
CA TYR A 118 -13.59 -8.81 -4.12
C TYR A 118 -12.18 -8.64 -4.66
N ASP A 119 -12.11 -7.85 -5.72
CA ASP A 119 -10.93 -7.64 -6.54
C ASP A 119 -10.02 -6.56 -5.99
N PHE A 120 -10.60 -5.50 -5.42
CA PHE A 120 -9.86 -4.41 -4.80
C PHE A 120 -10.73 -3.65 -3.79
N VAL A 121 -10.07 -2.82 -2.97
CA VAL A 121 -10.73 -1.98 -1.97
C VAL A 121 -10.36 -0.52 -2.18
N VAL A 122 -11.33 0.36 -1.99
CA VAL A 122 -11.14 1.82 -1.98
C VAL A 122 -11.55 2.37 -0.61
N PHE A 123 -10.60 3.03 0.07
CA PHE A 123 -10.90 3.90 1.20
C PHE A 123 -11.06 5.32 0.65
N ASN A 124 -12.30 5.74 0.44
CA ASN A 124 -12.71 6.91 -0.35
C ASN A 124 -12.68 8.24 0.43
N GLY A 125 -11.72 8.40 1.35
CA GLY A 125 -11.58 9.60 2.18
C GLY A 125 -12.22 9.47 3.57
N ASP A 126 -11.75 10.33 4.46
CA ASP A 126 -12.16 10.46 5.86
C ASP A 126 -12.19 9.10 6.62
N CYS A 127 -11.26 8.20 6.28
CA CYS A 127 -11.07 6.91 6.92
C CYS A 127 -9.98 6.95 8.01
N ILE A 128 -9.07 7.92 7.93
CA ILE A 128 -8.04 8.22 8.93
C ILE A 128 -8.28 9.65 9.41
N ASP A 129 -8.90 9.73 10.59
CA ASP A 129 -9.27 10.99 11.21
C ASP A 129 -8.05 11.77 11.76
N ASP A 130 -7.86 13.02 11.33
CA ASP A 130 -6.91 14.01 11.85
C ASP A 130 -5.61 13.40 12.42
N PRO A 131 -4.73 12.80 11.59
CA PRO A 131 -3.53 12.09 12.05
C PRO A 131 -2.59 13.03 12.83
N GLN A 132 -2.35 12.73 14.11
CA GLN A 132 -1.51 13.54 14.98
C GLN A 132 -0.05 13.09 14.99
N SER A 133 0.23 11.82 14.68
CA SER A 133 1.59 11.28 14.64
C SER A 133 1.74 10.13 13.67
N HIS A 134 2.99 9.84 13.28
CA HIS A 134 3.32 8.66 12.47
C HIS A 134 2.82 7.37 13.11
N ALA A 135 3.04 7.18 14.41
CA ALA A 135 2.64 5.98 15.13
C ALA A 135 1.11 5.79 15.13
N GLN A 136 0.35 6.86 15.33
CA GLN A 136 -1.11 6.82 15.28
C GLN A 136 -1.59 6.46 13.86
N ALA A 137 -1.09 7.15 12.83
CA ALA A 137 -1.47 6.89 11.44
C ALA A 137 -1.14 5.44 11.02
N THR A 138 0.06 4.94 11.36
CA THR A 138 0.45 3.55 11.13
C THR A 138 -0.46 2.56 11.84
N ARG A 139 -0.87 2.83 13.09
CA ARG A 139 -1.76 1.95 13.85
C ARG A 139 -3.10 1.79 13.13
N PHE A 140 -3.70 2.89 12.67
CA PHE A 140 -4.97 2.84 11.94
C PHE A 140 -4.84 2.18 10.57
N LEU A 141 -3.79 2.51 9.80
CA LEU A 141 -3.52 1.84 8.54
C LEU A 141 -3.35 0.33 8.69
N LYS A 142 -2.67 -0.10 9.76
CA LYS A 142 -2.53 -1.52 10.07
C LYS A 142 -3.88 -2.19 10.34
N GLU A 143 -4.79 -1.50 11.03
CA GLU A 143 -6.15 -2.00 11.25
C GLU A 143 -6.92 -2.12 9.93
N LEU A 144 -6.96 -1.03 9.15
CA LEU A 144 -7.65 -0.99 7.86
C LEU A 144 -7.14 -2.06 6.90
N ASN A 145 -5.81 -2.11 6.70
CA ASN A 145 -5.17 -3.06 5.80
C ASN A 145 -5.38 -4.53 6.22
N LYS A 146 -5.33 -4.83 7.53
CA LYS A 146 -5.62 -6.19 8.01
C LYS A 146 -7.09 -6.57 7.82
N GLY A 147 -8.01 -5.61 8.01
CA GLY A 147 -9.45 -5.86 7.87
C GLY A 147 -9.86 -6.28 6.47
N VAL A 148 -9.13 -5.82 5.45
CA VAL A 148 -9.45 -6.05 4.03
C VAL A 148 -8.45 -6.95 3.29
N GLY A 149 -7.50 -7.58 4.00
CA GLY A 149 -6.53 -8.48 3.38
C GLY A 149 -5.60 -7.77 2.38
N ALA A 150 -5.12 -6.57 2.72
CA ALA A 150 -4.31 -5.71 1.84
C ALA A 150 -2.94 -6.30 1.45
N ASP A 151 -2.55 -7.45 2.02
CA ASP A 151 -1.38 -8.22 1.63
C ASP A 151 -1.67 -9.18 0.45
N SER A 152 -2.91 -9.27 -0.03
CA SER A 152 -3.26 -10.03 -1.24
C SER A 152 -4.26 -9.30 -2.14
N VAL A 153 -5.00 -8.33 -1.58
CA VAL A 153 -5.97 -7.50 -2.31
C VAL A 153 -5.42 -6.08 -2.48
N PRO A 154 -5.39 -5.51 -3.70
CA PRO A 154 -5.04 -4.12 -3.93
C PRO A 154 -5.94 -3.15 -3.14
N VAL A 155 -5.33 -2.15 -2.50
CA VAL A 155 -6.04 -1.12 -1.74
C VAL A 155 -5.66 0.27 -2.25
N PHE A 156 -6.68 1.08 -2.53
CA PHE A 156 -6.54 2.47 -2.94
C PHE A 156 -7.00 3.38 -1.79
N TYR A 157 -6.11 4.25 -1.33
CA TYR A 157 -6.42 5.28 -0.35
C TYR A 157 -6.60 6.62 -1.06
N ILE A 158 -7.78 7.22 -0.88
CA ILE A 158 -8.10 8.57 -1.34
C ILE A 158 -8.19 9.46 -0.09
N ARG A 159 -7.65 10.67 -0.16
CA ARG A 159 -7.65 11.60 0.99
C ARG A 159 -8.93 12.43 0.97
N GLY A 160 -9.64 12.43 2.09
CA GLY A 160 -10.69 13.38 2.42
C GLY A 160 -10.13 14.62 3.13
N ASN A 161 -11.01 15.39 3.76
CA ASN A 161 -10.61 16.59 4.50
C ASN A 161 -9.97 16.29 5.85
N HIS A 162 -10.25 15.17 6.48
CA HIS A 162 -9.61 14.79 7.74
C HIS A 162 -8.17 14.28 7.51
N GLU A 163 -7.88 13.62 6.38
CA GLU A 163 -6.50 13.23 6.04
C GLU A 163 -5.58 14.41 5.68
N ILE A 164 -6.11 15.62 5.48
CA ILE A 164 -5.29 16.83 5.26
C ILE A 164 -5.17 17.71 6.53
N ARG A 165 -5.82 17.31 7.62
CA ARG A 165 -5.78 17.99 8.92
C ARG A 165 -4.90 17.21 9.91
N GLY A 166 -4.51 17.87 11.00
CA GLY A 166 -3.67 17.28 12.04
C GLY A 166 -2.17 17.39 11.76
N ALA A 167 -1.37 17.23 12.82
CA ALA A 167 0.06 17.51 12.81
C ALA A 167 0.87 16.59 11.86
N PHE A 168 0.34 15.41 11.53
CA PHE A 168 1.01 14.43 10.66
C PHE A 168 0.38 14.33 9.26
N SER A 169 -0.49 15.27 8.87
CA SER A 169 -1.21 15.24 7.59
C SER A 169 -0.29 15.22 6.36
N THR A 170 0.85 15.93 6.41
CA THR A 170 1.85 15.94 5.34
C THR A 170 2.63 14.63 5.29
N GLY A 171 2.88 14.01 6.45
CA GLY A 171 3.58 12.74 6.61
C GLY A 171 2.80 11.53 6.12
N LEU A 172 1.46 11.60 6.06
CA LEU A 172 0.61 10.53 5.50
C LEU A 172 1.03 10.13 4.09
N ARG A 173 1.57 11.06 3.29
CA ARG A 173 2.03 10.75 1.93
C ARG A 173 3.11 9.66 1.87
N ASN A 174 3.88 9.50 2.95
CA ASN A 174 4.93 8.48 3.05
C ASN A 174 4.37 7.10 3.41
N LEU A 175 3.12 7.05 3.89
CA LEU A 175 2.41 5.83 4.24
C LEU A 175 1.50 5.33 3.10
N PHE A 176 1.37 6.11 2.03
CA PHE A 176 0.55 5.80 0.88
C PHE A 176 1.39 5.59 -0.39
N ASP A 177 0.80 4.85 -1.33
CA ASP A 177 1.15 4.93 -2.73
C ASP A 177 -0.08 5.37 -3.51
N TYR A 178 0.13 6.30 -4.45
CA TYR A 178 -0.92 6.77 -5.33
C TYR A 178 -0.70 6.17 -6.72
N ALA A 179 -1.78 5.74 -7.36
CA ALA A 179 -1.75 5.37 -8.76
C ALA A 179 -1.15 6.52 -9.57
N GLY A 180 -0.15 6.27 -10.41
CA GLY A 180 0.52 7.32 -11.18
C GLY A 180 1.30 8.36 -10.35
N GLY A 181 1.50 8.15 -9.04
CA GLY A 181 2.33 9.00 -8.18
C GLY A 181 1.69 10.30 -7.71
N ASN A 182 0.46 10.61 -8.13
CA ASN A 182 -0.24 11.85 -7.83
C ASN A 182 -1.54 11.62 -7.05
N VAL A 183 -1.91 12.59 -6.23
CA VAL A 183 -3.11 12.52 -5.38
C VAL A 183 -4.42 12.56 -6.17
N TYR A 184 -4.37 13.10 -7.39
CA TYR A 184 -5.35 12.90 -8.44
C TYR A 184 -4.72 11.99 -9.48
N SER A 185 -5.43 10.97 -9.91
CA SER A 185 -4.89 9.96 -10.80
C SER A 185 -5.99 9.18 -11.49
N ALA A 186 -5.60 8.25 -12.35
CA ALA A 186 -6.54 7.32 -12.92
C ALA A 186 -5.85 6.01 -13.26
N PHE A 187 -6.58 4.91 -13.12
CA PHE A 187 -6.10 3.56 -13.42
C PHE A 187 -7.21 2.76 -14.12
N ASN A 188 -6.84 1.65 -14.73
CA ASN A 188 -7.80 0.74 -15.35
C ASN A 188 -7.93 -0.53 -14.51
N TRP A 189 -9.14 -1.05 -14.40
CA TRP A 189 -9.41 -2.41 -13.94
C TRP A 189 -10.25 -3.10 -15.01
N GLY A 190 -9.66 -4.05 -15.72
CA GLY A 190 -10.27 -4.60 -16.93
C GLY A 190 -10.49 -3.53 -17.99
N ASP A 191 -11.69 -3.48 -18.55
CA ASP A 191 -12.13 -2.47 -19.51
C ASP A 191 -12.64 -1.16 -18.86
N THR A 192 -12.66 -1.08 -17.54
CA THR A 192 -13.19 0.06 -16.79
C THR A 192 -12.10 1.04 -16.36
N ARG A 193 -12.30 2.34 -16.62
CA ARG A 193 -11.41 3.44 -16.18
C ARG A 193 -11.91 4.03 -14.87
N PHE A 194 -11.07 4.01 -13.85
CA PHE A 194 -11.28 4.71 -12.58
C PHE A 194 -10.54 6.04 -12.61
N VAL A 195 -11.24 7.12 -12.27
CA VAL A 195 -10.67 8.46 -12.12
C VAL A 195 -10.75 8.86 -10.66
N ILE A 196 -9.59 9.02 -10.02
CA ILE A 196 -9.44 9.50 -8.66
C ILE A 196 -9.27 11.02 -8.71
N VAL A 197 -10.23 11.73 -8.13
CA VAL A 197 -10.18 13.17 -7.95
C VAL A 197 -9.95 13.50 -6.48
N GLN A 198 -9.10 14.47 -6.20
CA GLN A 198 -8.94 15.03 -4.86
C GLN A 198 -9.39 16.49 -4.86
N PRO A 199 -10.64 16.80 -4.45
CA PRO A 199 -11.18 18.15 -4.51
C PRO A 199 -10.34 19.17 -3.75
N SER A 200 -9.75 18.79 -2.61
CA SER A 200 -8.92 19.67 -1.79
C SER A 200 -7.58 20.04 -2.43
N ALA A 201 -7.06 19.22 -3.35
CA ALA A 201 -5.85 19.52 -4.10
C ALA A 201 -6.13 20.38 -5.35
N ILE A 202 -7.33 20.24 -5.92
CA ILE A 202 -7.77 20.99 -7.12
C ILE A 202 -8.24 22.39 -6.74
N ALA A 203 -8.83 22.55 -5.55
CA ALA A 203 -9.47 23.80 -5.15
C ALA A 203 -8.50 24.92 -4.73
N GLY A 204 -7.17 24.72 -4.76
CA GLY A 204 -6.17 25.76 -4.51
C GLY A 204 -6.56 26.68 -3.34
N LYS A 205 -6.94 26.11 -2.18
CA LYS A 205 -7.30 26.95 -1.05
C LYS A 205 -6.00 27.57 -0.49
N PRO A 206 -5.95 28.89 -0.32
CA PRO A 206 -4.77 29.61 0.14
C PRO A 206 -4.32 29.17 1.54
#